data_AF-A0A8T6E697-F1
#
_entry.id   AF-A0A8T6E697-F1
#
_cell.length_a   1.000
_cell.length_b   1.000
_cell.length_c   1.000
_cell.angle_alpha   90.00
_cell.angle_beta   90.00
_cell.angle_gamma   90.00
#
_symmetry.space_group_name_H-M   'P 1'
#
loop_
_entity.id
_entity.type
_entity.pdbx_description
1 polymer ?
#
loop_
_entity_poly.entity_id
_entity_poly.type
_entity_poly.pdbx_seq_one_letter_code
_entity_poly.pdbx_strand_id
1 'polypeptide(L)'
;MLHTTPGGTMHVRHALHAAVLAALLALLAAACGGGDDTTTVEEPKDPTNDFAARVLQLGEPLDTVMDIRDGELVPGLQAVLNPEAVMVIGNAVEDGGDRLTLIAETAGMTTAEEFRTAWEASRVAAFARFASGLRAADDPQAIRDELFLPDIASLPVHPDGVLVGSGRIETPDGSQRYFLVFDLVGTPAEIEQTVANQLDQSPWQATGGQSSEEIAIVQFQSTMSADVQGVAWVQPILASATLEAAAAAEAAAAAEDGDGDATATAPAVEGPLANLMYLIQALPPGGPEEEDFELPAARPLPQAFPAAFLVDDDMTVINTAWSTQPGATAFRVTILTPGSSFELAEDYRERIEGEGWEITGDDAVGFATLLGFASDDDGIQGQVQLDAFSEDEGFTEIVISLQVSSRSPAE
;
A
#
# COMPACT_ATOMS: atom_id res chain seq x y z
N MET A 1 34.79 18.00 -27.33
CA MET A 1 34.10 16.70 -27.44
C MET A 1 34.31 15.94 -26.14
N LEU A 2 33.42 16.17 -25.18
CA LEU A 2 33.28 15.39 -23.95
C LEU A 2 31.77 15.23 -23.79
N HIS A 3 31.25 14.03 -24.08
CA HIS A 3 29.85 13.69 -23.81
C HIS A 3 29.76 13.23 -22.35
N THR A 4 29.11 14.04 -21.53
CA THR A 4 28.59 13.64 -20.23
C THR A 4 27.13 13.20 -20.42
N THR A 5 26.88 11.91 -20.23
CA THR A 5 25.54 11.31 -20.18
C THR A 5 24.93 11.57 -18.80
N PRO A 6 23.68 12.06 -18.69
CA PRO A 6 22.99 12.13 -17.40
C PRO A 6 22.36 10.79 -17.05
N GLY A 7 22.48 10.43 -15.77
CA GLY A 7 22.17 9.14 -15.19
C GLY A 7 20.68 8.85 -15.06
N GLY A 8 20.38 7.54 -15.09
CA GLY A 8 19.04 6.99 -14.88
C GLY A 8 18.74 6.79 -13.39
N THR A 9 17.61 7.35 -12.97
CA THR A 9 16.96 7.12 -11.67
C THR A 9 15.53 6.59 -11.88
N MET A 10 15.36 5.62 -12.78
CA MET A 10 14.04 5.07 -13.17
C MET A 10 13.92 3.55 -12.98
N HIS A 11 14.75 2.94 -12.12
CA HIS A 11 14.78 1.47 -11.94
C HIS A 11 14.33 0.98 -10.56
N VAL A 12 14.09 1.88 -9.59
CA VAL A 12 13.84 1.46 -8.21
C VAL A 12 12.41 0.91 -8.02
N ARG A 13 11.40 1.49 -8.67
CA ARG A 13 9.99 1.05 -8.49
C ARG A 13 9.67 -0.28 -9.17
N HIS A 14 10.25 -0.59 -10.33
CA HIS A 14 10.06 -1.90 -10.98
C HIS A 14 10.89 -3.00 -10.33
N ALA A 15 12.05 -2.66 -9.72
CA ALA A 15 12.84 -3.61 -8.96
C ALA A 15 12.09 -4.09 -7.70
N LEU A 16 11.33 -3.22 -7.03
CA LEU A 16 10.55 -3.59 -5.85
C LEU A 16 9.45 -4.62 -6.17
N HIS A 17 8.66 -4.39 -7.22
CA HIS A 17 7.60 -5.33 -7.62
C HIS A 17 8.16 -6.69 -8.08
N ALA A 18 9.28 -6.68 -8.81
CA ALA A 18 9.96 -7.92 -9.23
C ALA A 18 10.58 -8.66 -8.03
N ALA A 19 11.10 -7.95 -7.03
CA ALA A 19 11.65 -8.53 -5.81
C ALA A 19 10.56 -9.15 -4.92
N VAL A 20 9.42 -8.45 -4.75
CA VAL A 20 8.26 -8.98 -4.02
C VAL A 20 7.69 -10.23 -4.70
N LEU A 21 7.56 -10.22 -6.03
CA LEU A 21 7.11 -11.38 -6.79
C LEU A 21 8.11 -12.55 -6.69
N ALA A 22 9.42 -12.28 -6.75
CA ALA A 22 10.46 -13.30 -6.57
C ALA A 22 10.48 -13.88 -5.15
N ALA A 23 10.24 -13.05 -4.13
CA ALA A 23 10.16 -13.48 -2.75
C ALA A 23 8.88 -14.30 -2.47
N LEU A 24 7.75 -13.94 -3.10
CA LEU A 24 6.52 -14.74 -3.09
C LEU A 24 6.70 -16.09 -3.79
N LEU A 25 7.38 -16.13 -4.93
CA LEU A 25 7.73 -17.39 -5.62
C LEU A 25 8.69 -18.25 -4.78
N ALA A 26 9.61 -17.63 -4.03
CA ALA A 26 10.49 -18.35 -3.11
C ALA A 26 9.74 -18.91 -1.88
N LEU A 27 8.75 -18.18 -1.36
CA LEU A 27 7.83 -18.67 -0.32
C LEU A 27 7.03 -19.88 -0.78
N LEU A 28 6.48 -19.83 -2.00
CA LEU A 28 5.77 -20.97 -2.60
C LEU A 28 6.70 -22.19 -2.79
N ALA A 29 7.96 -21.97 -3.17
CA ALA A 29 8.94 -23.04 -3.31
C ALA A 29 9.39 -23.64 -1.95
N ALA A 30 9.48 -22.82 -0.89
CA ALA A 30 9.85 -23.27 0.45
C ALA A 30 8.72 -24.02 1.16
N ALA A 31 7.46 -23.56 1.00
CA ALA A 31 6.28 -24.24 1.52
C ALA A 31 6.06 -25.64 0.87
N CYS A 32 6.55 -25.85 -0.35
CA CYS A 32 6.48 -27.15 -1.03
C CYS A 32 7.62 -28.12 -0.65
N GLY A 33 8.53 -27.75 0.25
CA GLY A 33 9.72 -28.53 0.59
C GLY A 33 9.65 -29.17 1.99
N GLY A 34 8.87 -30.23 2.17
CA GLY A 34 8.89 -30.97 3.45
C GLY A 34 8.17 -32.31 3.43
N GLY A 35 8.90 -33.38 3.14
CA GLY A 35 8.45 -34.76 3.33
C GLY A 35 9.63 -35.64 3.75
N ASP A 36 10.01 -35.56 5.03
CA ASP A 36 10.77 -36.63 5.70
C ASP A 36 10.39 -36.63 7.19
N ASP A 37 9.76 -37.71 7.62
CA ASP A 37 9.15 -37.88 8.94
C ASP A 37 10.18 -38.32 10.00
N THR A 38 9.92 -37.92 11.25
CA THR A 38 10.55 -38.37 12.51
C THR A 38 11.76 -37.62 13.08
N THR A 39 11.90 -36.32 12.84
CA THR A 39 12.62 -35.47 13.81
C THR A 39 11.65 -34.52 14.49
N THR A 40 11.60 -34.58 15.82
CA THR A 40 11.09 -33.47 16.65
C THR A 40 11.62 -32.19 16.06
N VAL A 41 10.72 -31.37 15.48
CA VAL A 41 11.07 -30.06 14.95
C VAL A 41 11.53 -29.24 16.16
N GLU A 42 12.84 -29.22 16.42
CA GLU A 42 13.40 -28.15 17.22
C GLU A 42 13.09 -26.88 16.44
N GLU A 43 12.21 -26.05 17.00
CA GLU A 43 12.04 -24.66 16.58
C GLU A 43 13.44 -24.12 16.26
N PRO A 44 13.69 -23.62 15.03
CA PRO A 44 15.02 -23.15 14.68
C PRO A 44 15.43 -22.12 15.73
N LYS A 45 16.48 -22.44 16.50
CA LYS A 45 16.99 -21.61 17.61
C LYS A 45 17.40 -20.20 17.17
N ASP A 46 17.39 -19.95 15.86
CA ASP A 46 17.66 -18.67 15.25
C ASP A 46 16.84 -18.52 13.94
N PRO A 47 15.75 -17.72 13.94
CA PRO A 47 14.94 -17.47 12.75
C PRO A 47 15.73 -16.77 11.62
N THR A 48 16.91 -16.21 11.91
CA THR A 48 17.77 -15.60 10.89
C THR A 48 18.49 -16.62 9.99
N ASN A 49 18.38 -17.92 10.25
CA ASN A 49 18.95 -18.97 9.40
C ASN A 49 17.97 -19.62 8.41
N ASP A 50 16.69 -19.22 8.40
CA ASP A 50 15.76 -19.64 7.36
C ASP A 50 16.05 -18.90 6.06
N PHE A 51 16.28 -19.65 4.98
CA PHE A 51 16.54 -19.10 3.66
C PHE A 51 15.34 -18.31 3.12
N ALA A 52 14.11 -18.78 3.39
CA ALA A 52 12.89 -18.06 3.00
C ALA A 52 12.82 -16.70 3.69
N ALA A 53 13.09 -16.66 5.01
CA ALA A 53 13.17 -15.42 5.76
C ALA A 53 14.29 -14.48 5.23
N ARG A 54 15.46 -15.01 4.87
CA ARG A 54 16.56 -14.20 4.27
C ARG A 54 16.23 -13.65 2.89
N VAL A 55 15.51 -14.41 2.07
CA VAL A 55 15.05 -13.94 0.75
C VAL A 55 13.98 -12.87 0.88
N LEU A 56 13.11 -12.97 1.90
CA LEU A 56 12.13 -11.92 2.19
C LEU A 56 12.78 -10.65 2.76
N GLN A 57 13.89 -10.76 3.47
CA GLN A 57 14.67 -9.62 3.96
C GLN A 57 15.56 -8.96 2.89
N LEU A 58 15.75 -9.57 1.71
CA LEU A 58 16.59 -9.02 0.65
C LEU A 58 15.93 -7.79 0.01
N GLY A 59 16.29 -6.61 0.53
CA GLY A 59 15.77 -5.32 0.08
C GLY A 59 15.06 -4.52 1.17
N GLU A 60 14.78 -5.14 2.31
CA GLU A 60 14.19 -4.48 3.47
C GLU A 60 15.29 -3.95 4.42
N PRO A 61 15.03 -2.91 5.22
CA PRO A 61 15.93 -2.44 6.27
C PRO A 61 16.35 -3.56 7.25
N LEU A 62 17.56 -3.46 7.82
CA LEU A 62 18.13 -4.49 8.71
C LEU A 62 17.33 -4.72 10.02
N ASP A 63 16.48 -3.77 10.36
CA ASP A 63 15.63 -3.68 11.54
C ASP A 63 14.17 -4.04 11.24
N THR A 64 13.89 -4.58 10.05
CA THR A 64 12.57 -5.10 9.69
C THR A 64 12.25 -6.36 10.49
N VAL A 65 11.09 -6.36 11.15
CA VAL A 65 10.59 -7.51 11.91
C VAL A 65 9.58 -8.28 11.05
N MET A 66 9.74 -9.60 10.96
CA MET A 66 8.85 -10.48 10.21
C MET A 66 8.25 -11.55 11.12
N ASP A 67 6.92 -11.72 11.06
CA ASP A 67 6.16 -12.81 11.70
C ASP A 67 5.40 -13.55 10.60
N ILE A 68 5.62 -14.85 10.44
CA ILE A 68 5.00 -15.70 9.40
C ILE A 68 4.35 -16.89 10.09
N ARG A 69 3.11 -17.20 9.71
CA ARG A 69 2.31 -18.27 10.29
C ARG A 69 1.69 -19.15 9.23
N ASP A 70 1.66 -20.44 9.53
CA ASP A 70 1.02 -21.48 8.72
C ASP A 70 -0.42 -21.69 9.20
N GLY A 71 -1.39 -21.59 8.29
CA GLY A 71 -2.83 -21.78 8.58
C GLY A 71 -3.48 -20.82 9.59
N GLU A 72 -2.72 -19.93 10.23
CA GLU A 72 -3.21 -19.00 11.25
C GLU A 72 -3.12 -17.55 10.80
N LEU A 73 -4.01 -16.70 11.31
CA LEU A 73 -3.94 -15.25 11.12
C LEU A 73 -2.82 -14.65 11.99
N VAL A 74 -1.97 -13.84 11.37
CA VAL A 74 -0.93 -13.10 12.06
C VAL A 74 -1.54 -12.09 13.04
N PRO A 75 -1.06 -12.02 14.29
CA PRO A 75 -1.52 -11.02 15.25
C PRO A 75 -1.27 -9.59 14.76
N GLY A 76 -2.06 -8.65 15.25
CA GLY A 76 -1.89 -7.23 14.90
C GLY A 76 -2.84 -6.76 13.82
N LEU A 77 -3.20 -7.62 12.86
CA LEU A 77 -4.04 -7.23 11.73
C LEU A 77 -5.34 -6.56 12.20
N GLN A 78 -6.05 -7.17 13.14
CA GLN A 78 -7.32 -6.61 13.63
C GLN A 78 -7.15 -5.25 14.30
N ALA A 79 -6.07 -5.04 15.06
CA ALA A 79 -5.82 -3.76 15.71
C ALA A 79 -5.50 -2.67 14.67
N VAL A 80 -4.72 -3.03 13.65
CA VAL A 80 -4.33 -2.12 12.55
C VAL A 80 -5.53 -1.72 11.69
N LEU A 81 -6.45 -2.65 11.42
CA LEU A 81 -7.67 -2.34 10.69
C LEU A 81 -8.63 -1.42 11.48
N ASN A 82 -8.43 -1.28 12.79
CA ASN A 82 -9.40 -0.65 13.70
C ASN A 82 -8.74 0.32 14.71
N PRO A 83 -7.97 1.32 14.25
CA PRO A 83 -7.19 2.18 15.14
C PRO A 83 -8.08 2.97 16.12
N GLU A 84 -9.24 3.46 15.67
CA GLU A 84 -10.17 4.20 16.52
C GLU A 84 -10.78 3.31 17.63
N ALA A 85 -11.18 2.08 17.30
CA ALA A 85 -11.71 1.14 18.30
C ALA A 85 -10.66 0.78 19.36
N VAL A 86 -9.40 0.59 18.92
CA VAL A 86 -8.26 0.38 19.83
C VAL A 86 -8.09 1.58 20.77
N MET A 87 -8.22 2.82 20.26
CA MET A 87 -8.14 4.04 21.07
C MET A 87 -9.28 4.11 22.09
N VAL A 88 -10.52 3.86 21.68
CA VAL A 88 -11.69 3.87 22.57
C VAL A 88 -11.55 2.84 23.70
N ILE A 89 -11.06 1.64 23.40
CA ILE A 89 -10.78 0.60 24.42
C ILE A 89 -9.63 1.03 25.33
N GLY A 90 -8.57 1.62 24.77
CA GLY A 90 -7.48 2.18 25.56
C GLY A 90 -7.95 3.18 26.62
N ASN A 91 -8.81 4.12 26.22
CA ASN A 91 -9.41 5.09 27.14
C ASN A 91 -10.27 4.39 28.21
N ALA A 92 -11.05 3.36 27.84
CA ALA A 92 -11.83 2.59 28.81
C ALA A 92 -10.95 1.79 29.80
N VAL A 93 -9.78 1.31 29.38
CA VAL A 93 -8.81 0.65 30.27
C VAL A 93 -8.24 1.62 31.31
N GLU A 94 -7.93 2.84 30.88
CA GLU A 94 -7.41 3.93 31.72
C GLU A 94 -8.47 4.43 32.71
N ASP A 95 -9.70 4.67 32.25
CA ASP A 95 -10.82 5.15 33.08
C ASP A 95 -11.37 4.06 34.01
N GLY A 96 -11.34 2.80 33.57
CA GLY A 96 -11.95 1.67 34.26
C GLY A 96 -13.49 1.67 34.20
N GLY A 97 -14.12 1.19 35.27
CA GLY A 97 -15.58 1.19 35.43
C GLY A 97 -16.33 0.10 34.65
N ASP A 98 -17.63 0.35 34.41
CA ASP A 98 -18.55 -0.62 33.81
C ASP A 98 -18.17 -0.96 32.36
N ARG A 99 -17.65 0.02 31.59
CA ARG A 99 -17.18 -0.19 30.21
C ARG A 99 -16.05 -1.20 30.14
N LEU A 100 -15.06 -1.10 31.04
CA LEU A 100 -13.96 -2.06 31.09
C LEU A 100 -14.44 -3.47 31.50
N THR A 101 -15.46 -3.55 32.36
CA THR A 101 -16.06 -4.82 32.74
C THR A 101 -16.73 -5.48 31.53
N LEU A 102 -17.53 -4.74 30.76
CA LEU A 102 -18.15 -5.24 29.52
C LEU A 102 -17.10 -5.64 28.47
N ILE A 103 -16.02 -4.87 28.31
CA ILE A 103 -14.89 -5.23 27.42
C ILE A 103 -14.24 -6.54 27.86
N ALA A 104 -14.00 -6.72 29.17
CA ALA A 104 -13.41 -7.94 29.70
C ALA A 104 -14.32 -9.16 29.48
N GLU A 105 -15.61 -9.03 29.77
CA GLU A 105 -16.62 -10.07 29.53
C GLU A 105 -16.69 -10.44 28.05
N THR A 106 -16.73 -9.44 27.16
CA THR A 106 -16.70 -9.64 25.72
C THR A 106 -15.43 -10.36 25.29
N ALA A 107 -14.27 -10.06 25.88
CA ALA A 107 -13.02 -10.76 25.60
C ALA A 107 -12.92 -12.17 26.23
N GLY A 108 -13.98 -12.67 26.88
CA GLY A 108 -13.99 -13.98 27.55
C GLY A 108 -13.20 -14.00 28.85
N MET A 109 -12.95 -12.85 29.46
CA MET A 109 -12.22 -12.70 30.72
C MET A 109 -13.19 -12.53 31.89
N THR A 110 -12.74 -12.94 33.08
CA THR A 110 -13.60 -12.96 34.27
C THR A 110 -13.66 -11.63 35.00
N THR A 111 -12.66 -10.76 34.81
CA THR A 111 -12.57 -9.48 35.53
C THR A 111 -11.98 -8.38 34.66
N ALA A 112 -12.36 -7.14 34.94
CA ALA A 112 -11.77 -5.93 34.35
C ALA A 112 -10.23 -5.86 34.54
N GLU A 113 -9.72 -6.33 35.67
CA GLU A 113 -8.28 -6.33 35.98
C GLU A 113 -7.49 -7.32 35.13
N GLU A 114 -8.10 -8.47 34.81
CA GLU A 114 -7.53 -9.47 33.90
C GLU A 114 -7.34 -8.86 32.50
N PHE A 115 -8.35 -8.13 32.01
CA PHE A 115 -8.25 -7.44 30.72
C PHE A 115 -7.23 -6.31 30.74
N ARG A 116 -7.20 -5.48 31.78
CA ARG A 116 -6.19 -4.43 31.95
C ARG A 116 -4.77 -5.02 31.90
N THR A 117 -4.53 -6.08 32.66
CA THR A 117 -3.23 -6.77 32.68
C THR A 117 -2.85 -7.29 31.29
N ALA A 118 -3.80 -7.89 30.57
CA ALA A 118 -3.58 -8.36 29.20
C ALA A 118 -3.31 -7.20 28.23
N TRP A 119 -4.01 -6.07 28.37
CA TRP A 119 -3.85 -4.86 27.56
C TRP A 119 -2.48 -4.21 27.76
N GLU A 120 -2.02 -4.10 29.02
CA GLU A 120 -0.69 -3.59 29.36
C GLU A 120 0.43 -4.51 28.83
N ALA A 121 0.21 -5.83 28.85
CA ALA A 121 1.17 -6.80 28.31
C ALA A 121 1.23 -6.76 26.78
N SER A 122 0.09 -6.65 26.10
CA SER A 122 -0.01 -6.52 24.64
C SER A 122 -1.38 -6.00 24.22
N ARG A 123 -1.45 -4.73 23.84
CA ARG A 123 -2.68 -4.11 23.31
C ARG A 123 -3.23 -4.88 22.10
N VAL A 124 -2.33 -5.31 21.21
CA VAL A 124 -2.66 -6.10 20.02
C VAL A 124 -3.35 -7.42 20.38
N ALA A 125 -2.78 -8.19 21.30
CA ALA A 125 -3.34 -9.49 21.68
C ALA A 125 -4.66 -9.34 22.45
N ALA A 126 -4.73 -8.35 23.34
CA ALA A 126 -5.96 -8.05 24.09
C ALA A 126 -7.10 -7.59 23.16
N PHE A 127 -6.80 -6.71 22.20
CA PHE A 127 -7.78 -6.27 21.19
C PHE A 127 -8.25 -7.43 20.31
N ALA A 128 -7.35 -8.30 19.85
CA ALA A 128 -7.72 -9.46 19.04
C ALA A 128 -8.68 -10.41 19.79
N ARG A 129 -8.47 -10.60 21.11
CA ARG A 129 -9.41 -11.36 21.95
C ARG A 129 -10.77 -10.67 22.06
N PHE A 130 -10.78 -9.37 22.34
CA PHE A 130 -12.01 -8.59 22.37
C PHE A 130 -12.79 -8.68 21.04
N ALA A 131 -12.13 -8.44 19.91
CA ALA A 131 -12.74 -8.49 18.59
C ALA A 131 -13.25 -9.90 18.23
N SER A 132 -12.56 -10.96 18.69
CA SER A 132 -13.03 -12.33 18.54
C SER A 132 -14.29 -12.60 19.34
N GLY A 133 -14.33 -12.17 20.60
CA GLY A 133 -15.51 -12.36 21.44
C GLY A 133 -16.69 -11.49 21.02
N LEU A 134 -16.44 -10.29 20.52
CA LEU A 134 -17.47 -9.44 19.93
C LEU A 134 -18.13 -10.12 18.72
N ARG A 135 -17.33 -10.74 17.83
CA ARG A 135 -17.85 -11.52 16.69
C ARG A 135 -18.66 -12.75 17.10
N ALA A 136 -18.37 -13.32 18.26
CA ALA A 136 -19.07 -14.49 18.81
C ALA A 136 -20.29 -14.14 19.67
N ALA A 137 -20.53 -12.85 19.95
CA ALA A 137 -21.65 -12.41 20.76
C ALA A 137 -22.99 -12.59 20.03
N ASP A 138 -24.07 -12.81 20.79
CA ASP A 138 -25.43 -12.95 20.24
C ASP A 138 -25.91 -11.66 19.56
N ASP A 139 -25.51 -10.50 20.10
CA ASP A 139 -25.79 -9.17 19.53
C ASP A 139 -24.52 -8.29 19.54
N PRO A 140 -23.66 -8.43 18.52
CA PRO A 140 -22.45 -7.62 18.41
C PRO A 140 -22.74 -6.13 18.26
N GLN A 141 -23.91 -5.74 17.74
CA GLN A 141 -24.27 -4.33 17.58
C GLN A 141 -24.57 -3.68 18.93
N ALA A 142 -25.36 -4.34 19.79
CA ALA A 142 -25.69 -3.81 21.11
C ALA A 142 -24.43 -3.54 21.95
N ILE A 143 -23.46 -4.45 21.92
CA ILE A 143 -22.19 -4.29 22.62
C ILE A 143 -21.39 -3.09 22.05
N ARG A 144 -21.36 -2.93 20.72
CA ARG A 144 -20.69 -1.78 20.08
C ARG A 144 -21.32 -0.46 20.49
N ASP A 145 -22.65 -0.37 20.44
CA ASP A 145 -23.40 0.83 20.80
C ASP A 145 -23.17 1.20 22.28
N GLU A 146 -23.19 0.21 23.18
CA GLU A 146 -22.95 0.40 24.62
C GLU A 146 -21.52 0.86 24.91
N LEU A 147 -20.55 0.34 24.14
CA LEU A 147 -19.15 0.74 24.26
C LEU A 147 -18.80 2.01 23.48
N PHE A 148 -19.74 2.59 22.73
CA PHE A 148 -19.50 3.70 21.81
C PHE A 148 -18.36 3.40 20.82
N LEU A 149 -18.30 2.16 20.34
CA LEU A 149 -17.29 1.76 19.37
C LEU A 149 -17.72 2.20 17.97
N PRO A 150 -16.76 2.65 17.13
CA PRO A 150 -17.02 2.76 15.70
C PRO A 150 -17.29 1.37 15.12
N ASP A 151 -17.66 1.33 13.84
CA ASP A 151 -17.69 0.06 13.11
C ASP A 151 -16.33 -0.64 13.19
N ILE A 152 -16.34 -1.97 13.20
CA ILE A 152 -15.10 -2.75 13.23
C ILE A 152 -14.89 -3.33 11.84
N ALA A 153 -13.87 -2.83 11.15
CA ALA A 153 -13.41 -3.39 9.91
C ALA A 153 -12.83 -4.79 10.11
N SER A 154 -13.37 -5.73 9.36
CA SER A 154 -12.77 -7.03 9.10
C SER A 154 -12.50 -7.13 7.61
N LEU A 155 -11.34 -7.65 7.23
CA LEU A 155 -11.09 -7.97 5.84
C LEU A 155 -12.14 -9.01 5.38
N PRO A 156 -12.82 -8.79 4.24
CA PRO A 156 -13.68 -9.82 3.71
C PRO A 156 -12.85 -11.05 3.37
N VAL A 157 -13.32 -12.21 3.81
CA VAL A 157 -12.75 -13.50 3.46
C VAL A 157 -13.75 -14.20 2.55
N HIS A 158 -13.26 -14.73 1.44
CA HIS A 158 -14.10 -15.53 0.55
C HIS A 158 -14.68 -16.72 1.33
N PRO A 159 -15.98 -17.04 1.23
CA PRO A 159 -16.64 -18.03 2.09
C PRO A 159 -16.02 -19.43 2.00
N ASP A 160 -15.51 -19.80 0.81
CA ASP A 160 -14.84 -21.08 0.56
C ASP A 160 -13.31 -21.02 0.76
N GLY A 161 -12.78 -19.90 1.24
CA GLY A 161 -11.35 -19.69 1.40
C GLY A 161 -10.78 -20.43 2.62
N VAL A 162 -9.77 -21.25 2.39
CA VAL A 162 -8.97 -21.86 3.46
C VAL A 162 -7.69 -21.04 3.61
N LEU A 163 -7.46 -20.47 4.79
CA LEU A 163 -6.22 -19.75 5.07
C LEU A 163 -5.05 -20.74 5.05
N VAL A 164 -4.12 -20.55 4.13
CA VAL A 164 -2.89 -21.35 4.01
C VAL A 164 -1.78 -20.73 4.82
N GLY A 165 -1.69 -19.40 4.82
CA GLY A 165 -0.67 -18.73 5.59
C GLY A 165 -0.90 -17.24 5.69
N SER A 166 -0.21 -16.63 6.63
CA SER A 166 -0.18 -15.18 6.77
C SER A 166 1.17 -14.70 7.25
N GLY A 167 1.40 -13.40 7.14
CA GLY A 167 2.49 -12.80 7.85
C GLY A 167 2.40 -11.29 7.91
N ARG A 168 3.29 -10.75 8.74
CA ARG A 168 3.40 -9.34 9.06
C ARG A 168 4.85 -8.91 8.89
N ILE A 169 5.02 -7.78 8.24
CA ILE A 169 6.29 -7.08 8.07
C ILE A 169 6.13 -5.73 8.75
N GLU A 170 6.96 -5.46 9.74
CA GLU A 170 7.03 -4.18 10.43
C GLU A 170 8.34 -3.49 10.05
N THR A 171 8.23 -2.32 9.44
CA THR A 171 9.38 -1.52 9.01
C THR A 171 9.78 -0.50 10.09
N PRO A 172 11.00 0.05 10.01
CA PRO A 172 11.54 0.94 11.05
C PRO A 172 10.81 2.27 11.20
N ASP A 173 10.15 2.71 10.12
CA ASP A 173 9.28 3.88 10.09
C ASP A 173 7.92 3.64 10.78
N GLY A 174 7.68 2.43 11.29
CA GLY A 174 6.44 2.03 11.94
C GLY A 174 5.34 1.59 10.97
N SER A 175 5.58 1.62 9.66
CA SER A 175 4.64 1.07 8.68
C SER A 175 4.52 -0.44 8.87
N GLN A 176 3.32 -0.97 8.64
CA GLN A 176 3.06 -2.39 8.76
C GLN A 176 2.45 -2.91 7.47
N ARG A 177 2.99 -4.02 6.98
CA ARG A 177 2.43 -4.75 5.84
C ARG A 177 2.00 -6.13 6.30
N TYR A 178 0.82 -6.53 5.87
CA TYR A 178 0.25 -7.84 6.15
C TYR A 178 0.03 -8.56 4.85
N PHE A 179 0.35 -9.85 4.81
CA PHE A 179 -0.03 -10.72 3.72
C PHE A 179 -0.88 -11.87 4.25
N LEU A 180 -1.93 -12.22 3.51
CA LEU A 180 -2.80 -13.36 3.80
C LEU A 180 -2.93 -14.17 2.51
N VAL A 181 -2.82 -15.48 2.60
CA VAL A 181 -2.85 -16.39 1.46
C VAL A 181 -3.94 -17.41 1.69
N PHE A 182 -4.93 -17.44 0.80
CA PHE A 182 -6.06 -18.35 0.85
C PHE A 182 -6.06 -19.27 -0.37
N ASP A 183 -6.33 -20.55 -0.16
CA ASP A 183 -6.65 -21.48 -1.23
C ASP A 183 -8.17 -21.58 -1.41
N LEU A 184 -8.59 -21.64 -2.67
CA LEU A 184 -9.97 -21.54 -3.09
C LEU A 184 -10.30 -22.51 -4.21
N VAL A 185 -11.51 -23.06 -4.15
CA VAL A 185 -12.11 -23.79 -5.26
C VAL A 185 -12.95 -22.82 -6.08
N GLY A 186 -12.65 -22.68 -7.37
CA GLY A 186 -13.35 -21.75 -8.27
C GLY A 186 -12.46 -21.24 -9.38
N THR A 187 -13.07 -20.67 -10.42
CA THR A 187 -12.28 -20.00 -11.47
C THR A 187 -11.78 -18.65 -10.96
N PRO A 188 -10.60 -18.16 -11.41
CA PRO A 188 -10.11 -16.83 -11.03
C PRO A 188 -11.13 -15.71 -11.27
N ALA A 189 -11.91 -15.78 -12.35
CA ALA A 189 -12.93 -14.76 -12.67
C ALA A 189 -14.10 -14.74 -11.68
N GLU A 190 -14.56 -15.91 -11.22
CA GLU A 190 -15.64 -15.99 -10.21
C GLU A 190 -15.16 -15.48 -8.85
N ILE A 191 -13.94 -15.84 -8.47
CA ILE A 191 -13.31 -15.42 -7.22
C ILE A 191 -13.04 -13.92 -7.25
N GLU A 192 -12.47 -13.38 -8.33
CA GLU A 192 -12.27 -11.94 -8.53
C GLU A 192 -13.57 -11.18 -8.35
N GLN A 193 -14.64 -11.58 -9.05
CA GLN A 193 -15.92 -10.89 -8.99
C GLN A 193 -16.50 -10.91 -7.57
N THR A 194 -16.35 -12.03 -6.87
CA THR A 194 -16.81 -12.17 -5.47
C THR A 194 -16.02 -11.26 -4.54
N VAL A 195 -14.69 -11.27 -4.64
CA VAL A 195 -13.79 -10.44 -3.83
C VAL A 195 -14.01 -8.96 -4.10
N ALA A 196 -14.14 -8.55 -5.37
CA ALA A 196 -14.44 -7.17 -5.75
C ALA A 196 -15.77 -6.70 -5.16
N ASN A 197 -16.82 -7.52 -5.23
CA ASN A 197 -18.13 -7.20 -4.64
C ASN A 197 -18.09 -7.10 -3.12
N GLN A 198 -17.23 -7.87 -2.46
CA GLN A 198 -17.06 -7.80 -1.00
C GLN A 198 -16.23 -6.58 -0.58
N LEU A 199 -15.21 -6.23 -1.35
CA LEU A 199 -14.36 -5.06 -1.11
C LEU A 199 -15.03 -3.73 -1.49
N ASP A 200 -16.12 -3.77 -2.26
CA ASP A 200 -16.95 -2.59 -2.56
C ASP A 200 -18.15 -2.45 -1.59
N GLN A 201 -17.98 -2.94 -0.36
CA GLN A 201 -18.96 -2.80 0.72
C GLN A 201 -18.29 -2.21 1.96
N SER A 202 -18.98 -1.27 2.60
CA SER A 202 -18.53 -0.66 3.86
C SER A 202 -18.12 -1.72 4.88
N PRO A 203 -16.94 -1.59 5.52
CA PRO A 203 -16.09 -0.39 5.56
C PRO A 203 -14.98 -0.35 4.49
N TRP A 204 -15.11 -1.11 3.41
CA TRP A 204 -14.16 -1.14 2.30
C TRP A 204 -14.71 -0.44 1.07
N GLN A 205 -13.80 0.03 0.23
CA GLN A 205 -14.11 0.54 -1.10
C GLN A 205 -13.09 0.01 -2.10
N ALA A 206 -13.55 -0.54 -3.22
CA ALA A 206 -12.69 -0.87 -4.34
C ALA A 206 -12.28 0.42 -5.07
N THR A 207 -10.98 0.65 -5.21
CA THR A 207 -10.41 1.88 -5.80
C THR A 207 -9.93 1.68 -7.24
N GLY A 208 -9.71 0.43 -7.64
CA GLY A 208 -9.26 0.08 -8.98
C GLY A 208 -9.06 -1.42 -9.16
N GLY A 209 -8.66 -1.82 -10.36
CA GLY A 209 -8.33 -3.22 -10.62
C GLY A 209 -7.83 -3.45 -12.04
N GLN A 210 -7.19 -4.60 -12.22
CA GLN A 210 -6.75 -5.10 -13.52
C GLN A 210 -6.96 -6.61 -13.56
N SER A 211 -7.53 -7.12 -14.65
CA SER A 211 -7.75 -8.54 -14.84
C SER A 211 -7.19 -9.01 -16.18
N SER A 212 -6.66 -10.22 -16.18
CA SER A 212 -6.20 -10.98 -17.33
C SER A 212 -6.54 -12.46 -17.12
N GLU A 213 -6.32 -13.31 -18.13
CA GLU A 213 -6.60 -14.74 -18.01
C GLU A 213 -5.77 -15.43 -16.90
N GLU A 214 -4.62 -14.87 -16.52
CA GLU A 214 -3.67 -15.48 -15.57
C GLU A 214 -3.67 -14.82 -14.19
N ILE A 215 -4.09 -13.57 -14.09
CA ILE A 215 -4.06 -12.81 -12.84
C ILE A 215 -5.18 -11.78 -12.82
N ALA A 216 -5.85 -11.69 -11.67
CA ALA A 216 -6.73 -10.58 -11.35
C ALA A 216 -6.22 -9.84 -10.11
N ILE A 217 -6.35 -8.53 -10.15
CA ILE A 217 -5.87 -7.59 -9.13
C ILE A 217 -7.03 -6.65 -8.80
N VAL A 218 -7.41 -6.59 -7.52
CA VAL A 218 -8.39 -5.62 -6.99
C VAL A 218 -7.67 -4.73 -5.98
N GLN A 219 -7.66 -3.42 -6.21
CA GLN A 219 -7.14 -2.42 -5.28
C GLN A 219 -8.29 -1.94 -4.39
N PHE A 220 -8.02 -1.75 -3.10
CA PHE A 220 -9.04 -1.33 -2.15
C PHE A 220 -8.46 -0.44 -1.05
N GLN A 221 -9.33 0.33 -0.42
CA GLN A 221 -9.02 1.20 0.73
C GLN A 221 -10.10 1.07 1.80
N SER A 222 -9.74 1.24 3.06
CA SER A 222 -10.69 1.36 4.16
C SER A 222 -11.38 2.73 4.11
N THR A 223 -12.71 2.76 4.15
CA THR A 223 -13.49 3.99 4.28
C THR A 223 -13.45 4.55 5.71
N MET A 224 -12.91 3.79 6.66
CA MET A 224 -12.76 4.18 8.06
C MET A 224 -11.37 4.74 8.39
N SER A 225 -10.36 4.43 7.57
CA SER A 225 -9.01 4.90 7.77
C SER A 225 -8.31 4.99 6.41
N ALA A 226 -7.98 6.22 5.99
CA ALA A 226 -7.26 6.44 4.75
C ALA A 226 -5.85 5.79 4.76
N ASP A 227 -5.30 5.58 5.96
CA ASP A 227 -3.99 4.97 6.21
C ASP A 227 -3.97 3.46 5.94
N VAL A 228 -5.13 2.82 5.77
CA VAL A 228 -5.25 1.39 5.52
C VAL A 228 -5.72 1.15 4.10
N GLN A 229 -4.82 0.59 3.29
CA GLN A 229 -5.07 0.23 1.90
C GLN A 229 -4.55 -1.17 1.61
N GLY A 230 -4.99 -1.75 0.49
CA GLY A 230 -4.49 -3.06 0.10
C GLY A 230 -4.77 -3.43 -1.33
N VAL A 231 -4.25 -4.58 -1.69
CA VAL A 231 -4.46 -5.21 -2.99
C VAL A 231 -4.77 -6.69 -2.79
N ALA A 232 -5.81 -7.17 -3.46
CA ALA A 232 -6.16 -8.59 -3.53
C ALA A 232 -5.71 -9.14 -4.89
N TRP A 233 -4.91 -10.20 -4.89
CA TRP A 233 -4.46 -10.90 -6.09
C TRP A 233 -5.12 -12.26 -6.16
N VAL A 234 -5.69 -12.58 -7.31
CA VAL A 234 -6.25 -13.91 -7.61
C VAL A 234 -5.42 -14.54 -8.72
N GLN A 235 -4.89 -15.73 -8.47
CA GLN A 235 -4.08 -16.48 -9.42
C GLN A 235 -4.57 -17.93 -9.52
N PRO A 236 -4.67 -18.52 -10.72
CA PRO A 236 -4.94 -19.95 -10.84
C PRO A 236 -3.78 -20.74 -10.26
N ILE A 237 -4.10 -21.75 -9.43
CA ILE A 237 -3.11 -22.73 -9.02
C ILE A 237 -2.95 -23.69 -10.19
N LEU A 238 -1.78 -23.65 -10.84
CA LEU A 238 -1.43 -24.60 -11.88
C LEU A 238 -1.30 -25.99 -11.23
N ALA A 239 -2.43 -26.70 -11.19
CA ALA A 239 -2.56 -28.00 -10.56
C ALA A 239 -1.47 -28.95 -11.09
N SER A 240 -0.51 -29.30 -10.22
CA SER A 240 0.34 -30.47 -10.45
C SER A 240 1.12 -30.98 -9.24
N ALA A 241 1.31 -30.22 -8.15
CA ALA A 241 2.16 -30.70 -7.04
C ALA A 241 1.52 -30.57 -5.64
N THR A 242 0.90 -29.44 -5.32
CA THR A 242 0.49 -29.13 -3.94
C THR A 242 -0.75 -29.92 -3.49
N LEU A 243 -1.75 -30.06 -4.37
CA LEU A 243 -2.93 -30.89 -4.11
C LEU A 243 -2.60 -32.38 -4.01
N GLU A 244 -1.69 -32.87 -4.86
CA GLU A 244 -1.24 -34.25 -4.80
C GLU A 244 -0.49 -34.51 -3.48
N ALA A 245 0.31 -33.55 -3.01
CA ALA A 245 1.02 -33.64 -1.74
C ALA A 245 0.08 -33.57 -0.51
N ALA A 246 -0.90 -32.66 -0.49
CA ALA A 246 -1.86 -32.55 0.61
C ALA A 246 -2.77 -33.79 0.71
N ALA A 247 -3.29 -34.28 -0.43
CA ALA A 247 -4.07 -35.51 -0.47
C ALA A 247 -3.24 -36.74 -0.06
N ALA A 248 -1.95 -36.78 -0.41
CA ALA A 248 -1.05 -37.84 0.04
C ALA A 248 -0.76 -37.77 1.54
N ALA A 249 -0.60 -36.58 2.11
CA ALA A 249 -0.35 -36.39 3.54
C ALA A 249 -1.58 -36.77 4.39
N GLU A 250 -2.78 -36.38 3.98
CA GLU A 250 -4.02 -36.77 4.67
C GLU A 250 -4.26 -38.28 4.58
N ALA A 251 -4.00 -38.88 3.42
CA ALA A 251 -4.05 -40.34 3.26
C ALA A 251 -3.00 -41.07 4.12
N ALA A 252 -1.82 -40.47 4.32
CA ALA A 252 -0.79 -41.01 5.20
C ALA A 252 -1.19 -40.92 6.68
N ALA A 253 -1.71 -39.77 7.14
CA ALA A 253 -2.21 -39.59 8.50
C ALA A 253 -3.36 -40.57 8.83
N ALA A 254 -4.29 -40.77 7.89
CA ALA A 254 -5.38 -41.73 8.04
C ALA A 254 -4.90 -43.19 8.11
N ALA A 255 -3.72 -43.52 7.55
CA ALA A 255 -3.14 -44.86 7.62
C ALA A 255 -2.46 -45.16 8.96
N GLU A 256 -2.04 -44.14 9.71
CA GLU A 256 -1.36 -44.31 11.01
C GLU A 256 -2.32 -44.67 12.15
N ASP A 257 -3.60 -44.29 12.06
CA ASP A 257 -4.61 -44.54 13.11
C ASP A 257 -5.13 -45.99 13.18
N GLY A 258 -4.62 -46.90 12.35
CA GLY A 258 -4.50 -48.34 12.67
C GLY A 258 -5.78 -49.18 12.85
N ASP A 259 -6.99 -48.65 12.69
CA ASP A 259 -8.23 -49.45 12.71
C ASP A 259 -8.61 -49.82 11.27
N GLY A 260 -8.07 -50.96 10.83
CA GLY A 260 -7.93 -51.37 9.41
C GLY A 260 -9.19 -51.72 8.63
N ASP A 261 -10.24 -50.90 8.64
CA ASP A 261 -11.40 -51.06 7.76
C ASP A 261 -12.05 -49.72 7.32
N ALA A 262 -11.23 -48.72 7.00
CA ALA A 262 -11.72 -47.49 6.39
C ALA A 262 -11.01 -47.22 5.05
N THR A 263 -11.65 -47.63 3.95
CA THR A 263 -11.43 -46.98 2.65
C THR A 263 -12.05 -45.58 2.70
N ALA A 264 -11.50 -44.69 3.53
CA ALA A 264 -11.84 -43.28 3.49
C ALA A 264 -11.26 -42.74 2.18
N THR A 265 -12.12 -42.61 1.18
CA THR A 265 -11.73 -41.96 -0.07
C THR A 265 -11.61 -40.48 0.28
N ALA A 266 -10.39 -39.91 0.18
CA ALA A 266 -10.19 -38.49 0.35
C ALA A 266 -11.23 -37.75 -0.50
N PRO A 267 -11.93 -36.73 0.03
CA PRO A 267 -12.90 -35.99 -0.75
C PRO A 267 -12.20 -35.42 -1.98
N ALA A 268 -12.64 -35.85 -3.17
CA ALA A 268 -12.13 -35.29 -4.40
C ALA A 268 -12.54 -33.81 -4.44
N VAL A 269 -11.55 -32.91 -4.41
CA VAL A 269 -11.78 -31.49 -4.63
C VAL A 269 -12.12 -31.32 -6.12
N GLU A 270 -13.41 -31.27 -6.43
CA GLU A 270 -13.89 -31.10 -7.80
C GLU A 270 -13.94 -29.61 -8.16
N GLY A 271 -12.98 -29.14 -8.96
CA GLY A 271 -13.01 -27.79 -9.52
C GLY A 271 -11.61 -27.25 -9.87
N PRO A 272 -11.54 -26.16 -10.64
CA PRO A 272 -10.31 -25.37 -10.73
C PRO A 272 -9.94 -24.82 -9.36
N LEU A 273 -8.64 -24.78 -9.07
CA LEU A 273 -8.11 -24.14 -7.88
C LEU A 273 -7.54 -22.77 -8.21
N ALA A 274 -7.68 -21.85 -7.27
CA ALA A 274 -7.01 -20.57 -7.30
C ALA A 274 -6.49 -20.20 -5.91
N ASN A 275 -5.50 -19.33 -5.89
CA ASN A 275 -5.00 -18.69 -4.69
C ASN A 275 -5.50 -17.24 -4.67
N LEU A 276 -5.95 -16.79 -3.50
CA LEU A 276 -6.27 -15.40 -3.21
C LEU A 276 -5.28 -14.88 -2.18
N MET A 277 -4.49 -13.90 -2.58
CA MET A 277 -3.56 -13.23 -1.69
C MET A 277 -4.01 -11.80 -1.42
N TYR A 278 -4.13 -11.43 -0.15
CA TYR A 278 -4.25 -10.03 0.26
C TYR A 278 -2.89 -9.49 0.66
N LEU A 279 -2.53 -8.32 0.15
CA LEU A 279 -1.44 -7.50 0.64
C LEU A 279 -2.04 -6.21 1.21
N ILE A 280 -2.00 -6.04 2.52
CA ILE A 280 -2.57 -4.89 3.23
C ILE A 280 -1.40 -4.06 3.75
N GLN A 281 -1.44 -2.77 3.48
CA GLN A 281 -0.51 -1.79 4.02
C GLN A 281 -1.27 -0.89 4.98
N ALA A 282 -0.72 -0.73 6.16
CA ALA A 282 -1.11 0.29 7.10
C ALA A 282 0.05 1.24 7.32
N LEU A 283 -0.18 2.50 7.01
CA LEU A 283 0.71 3.57 7.41
C LEU A 283 0.65 3.70 8.94
N PRO A 284 1.75 4.10 9.58
CA PRO A 284 1.70 4.43 11.01
C PRO A 284 0.58 5.47 11.21
N PRO A 285 -0.28 5.32 12.25
CA PRO A 285 -1.34 6.29 12.51
C PRO A 285 -0.66 7.64 12.63
N GLY A 286 -1.02 8.57 11.73
CA GLY A 286 -0.34 9.84 11.46
C GLY A 286 0.90 10.06 12.31
N GLY A 287 2.08 9.91 11.71
CA GLY A 287 3.31 10.43 12.30
C GLY A 287 3.08 11.84 12.85
N PRO A 288 3.88 12.30 13.85
CA PRO A 288 3.66 13.60 14.49
C PRO A 288 3.27 14.61 13.41
N GLU A 289 2.06 15.17 13.52
CA GLU A 289 1.45 16.04 12.48
C GLU A 289 2.57 16.77 11.78
N GLU A 290 2.84 16.41 10.51
CA GLU A 290 3.97 17.00 9.78
C GLU A 290 3.80 18.50 9.94
N GLU A 291 4.80 19.16 10.54
CA GLU A 291 4.70 20.58 10.87
C GLU A 291 4.23 21.29 9.62
N ASP A 292 3.08 21.98 9.70
CA ASP A 292 2.45 22.67 8.57
C ASP A 292 3.55 23.31 7.73
N PHE A 293 3.67 22.89 6.46
CA PHE A 293 4.77 23.33 5.62
C PHE A 293 4.76 24.86 5.53
N GLU A 294 5.78 25.50 6.11
CA GLU A 294 5.92 26.93 6.05
C GLU A 294 6.50 27.32 4.68
N LEU A 295 5.64 27.87 3.81
CA LEU A 295 6.06 28.42 2.53
C LEU A 295 7.27 29.36 2.70
N PRO A 296 8.37 29.14 1.96
CA PRO A 296 9.51 30.03 2.05
C PRO A 296 9.15 31.41 1.50
N ALA A 297 9.86 32.44 1.96
CA ALA A 297 9.66 33.79 1.46
C ALA A 297 9.85 33.86 -0.08
N ALA A 298 8.85 34.41 -0.77
CA ALA A 298 8.87 34.54 -2.22
C ALA A 298 10.10 35.32 -2.71
N ARG A 299 10.76 34.79 -3.74
CA ARG A 299 11.90 35.42 -4.41
C ARG A 299 11.43 36.32 -5.54
N PRO A 300 12.13 37.44 -5.82
CA PRO A 300 11.78 38.29 -6.94
C PRO A 300 12.07 37.59 -8.27
N LEU A 301 11.14 37.72 -9.22
CA LEU A 301 11.34 37.28 -10.59
C LEU A 301 12.39 38.17 -11.28
N PRO A 302 13.30 37.63 -12.10
CA PRO A 302 14.24 38.44 -12.86
C PRO A 302 13.48 39.41 -13.79
N GLN A 303 13.83 40.69 -13.79
CA GLN A 303 13.17 41.69 -14.64
C GLN A 303 13.23 41.38 -16.14
N ALA A 304 14.18 40.56 -16.57
CA ALA A 304 14.35 40.13 -17.96
C ALA A 304 13.64 38.81 -18.30
N PHE A 305 12.89 38.22 -17.36
CA PHE A 305 12.16 36.98 -17.60
C PHE A 305 10.98 37.26 -18.55
N PRO A 306 10.96 36.67 -19.76
CA PRO A 306 10.01 37.05 -20.81
C PRO A 306 8.61 36.45 -20.60
N ALA A 307 8.47 35.41 -19.79
CA ALA A 307 7.23 34.69 -19.57
C ALA A 307 6.57 35.06 -18.23
N ALA A 308 6.65 36.32 -17.82
CA ALA A 308 6.13 36.76 -16.52
C ALA A 308 4.62 36.48 -16.35
N PHE A 309 3.87 36.38 -17.45
CA PHE A 309 2.45 36.01 -17.45
C PHE A 309 2.17 34.55 -17.01
N LEU A 310 3.20 33.69 -16.96
CA LEU A 310 3.10 32.33 -16.43
C LEU A 310 3.22 32.27 -14.90
N VAL A 311 3.32 33.42 -14.21
CA VAL A 311 3.48 33.51 -12.76
C VAL A 311 2.45 34.48 -12.21
N ASP A 312 1.50 33.97 -11.41
CA ASP A 312 0.48 34.80 -10.77
C ASP A 312 0.95 35.42 -9.46
N ASP A 313 0.14 36.35 -8.94
CA ASP A 313 0.36 37.01 -7.66
C ASP A 313 0.18 36.08 -6.43
N ASP A 314 -0.56 34.98 -6.56
CA ASP A 314 -0.77 33.97 -5.50
C ASP A 314 0.26 32.82 -5.52
N MET A 315 1.12 32.80 -6.53
CA MET A 315 2.20 31.83 -6.68
C MET A 315 3.45 32.23 -5.89
N THR A 316 4.10 31.27 -5.23
CA THR A 316 5.32 31.52 -4.46
C THR A 316 6.56 31.09 -5.25
N VAL A 317 7.31 32.06 -5.79
CA VAL A 317 8.58 31.77 -6.47
C VAL A 317 9.66 31.38 -5.45
N ILE A 318 10.05 30.11 -5.42
CA ILE A 318 11.03 29.60 -4.45
C ILE A 318 12.46 29.58 -4.98
N ASN A 319 12.63 29.54 -6.31
CA ASN A 319 13.95 29.55 -6.95
C ASN A 319 13.93 30.23 -8.33
N THR A 320 15.03 30.90 -8.65
CA THR A 320 15.25 31.54 -9.95
C THR A 320 16.70 31.37 -10.36
N ALA A 321 16.95 30.90 -11.57
CA ALA A 321 18.28 30.80 -12.16
C ALA A 321 18.24 31.28 -13.61
N TRP A 322 19.31 31.92 -14.08
CA TRP A 322 19.47 32.25 -15.49
C TRP A 322 20.94 32.18 -15.90
N SER A 323 21.17 31.95 -17.19
CA SER A 323 22.50 31.99 -17.78
C SER A 323 22.45 32.62 -19.16
N THR A 324 23.44 33.46 -19.45
CA THR A 324 23.57 34.11 -20.75
C THR A 324 24.75 33.50 -21.50
N GLN A 325 24.49 33.05 -22.71
CA GLN A 325 25.47 32.55 -23.67
C GLN A 325 25.46 33.45 -24.92
N PRO A 326 26.52 33.46 -25.74
CA PRO A 326 26.48 34.16 -27.02
C PRO A 326 25.32 33.65 -27.87
N GLY A 327 24.34 34.51 -28.13
CA GLY A 327 23.17 34.16 -28.93
C GLY A 327 21.92 33.73 -28.14
N ALA A 328 22.00 33.50 -26.83
CA ALA A 328 20.84 33.03 -26.06
C ALA A 328 20.90 33.35 -24.56
N THR A 329 19.74 33.51 -23.93
CA THR A 329 19.59 33.51 -22.47
C THR A 329 18.65 32.40 -22.05
N ALA A 330 19.09 31.54 -21.13
CA ALA A 330 18.24 30.50 -20.54
C ALA A 330 17.78 30.93 -19.14
N PHE A 331 16.51 30.71 -18.84
CA PHE A 331 15.89 30.96 -17.55
C PHE A 331 15.31 29.67 -16.99
N ARG A 332 15.35 29.53 -15.66
CA ARG A 332 14.66 28.50 -14.90
C ARG A 332 14.02 29.14 -13.67
N VAL A 333 12.72 28.94 -13.48
CA VAL A 333 11.94 29.45 -12.35
C VAL A 333 11.23 28.27 -11.71
N THR A 334 11.32 28.14 -10.39
CA THR A 334 10.58 27.14 -9.60
C THR A 334 9.58 27.85 -8.72
N ILE A 335 8.34 27.38 -8.75
CA ILE A 335 7.18 27.98 -8.10
C ILE A 335 6.49 26.90 -7.27
N LEU A 336 5.99 27.27 -6.10
CA LEU A 336 5.00 26.48 -5.36
C LEU A 336 3.65 27.20 -5.41
N THR A 337 2.61 26.43 -5.68
CA THR A 337 1.23 26.93 -5.68
C THR A 337 0.30 25.83 -5.18
N PRO A 338 -0.74 26.14 -4.39
CA PRO A 338 -1.74 25.15 -4.01
C PRO A 338 -2.57 24.71 -5.23
N GLY A 339 -3.09 23.49 -5.18
CA GLY A 339 -3.95 22.94 -6.23
C GLY A 339 -3.35 21.73 -6.94
N SER A 340 -4.17 21.02 -7.70
CA SER A 340 -3.74 19.80 -8.39
C SER A 340 -2.94 20.12 -9.67
N SER A 341 -1.95 19.30 -9.99
CA SER A 341 -1.15 19.45 -11.21
C SER A 341 -1.99 19.40 -12.49
N PHE A 342 -3.14 18.71 -12.47
CA PHE A 342 -4.06 18.60 -13.60
C PHE A 342 -4.83 19.89 -13.86
N GLU A 343 -5.42 20.49 -12.82
CA GLU A 343 -6.13 21.78 -12.94
C GLU A 343 -5.16 22.88 -13.38
N LEU A 344 -3.97 22.92 -12.76
CA LEU A 344 -2.94 23.88 -13.12
C LEU A 344 -2.42 23.67 -14.54
N ALA A 345 -2.34 22.42 -15.04
CA ALA A 345 -1.93 22.17 -16.40
C ALA A 345 -2.91 22.81 -17.41
N GLU A 346 -4.23 22.67 -17.20
CA GLU A 346 -5.22 23.34 -18.05
C GLU A 346 -5.10 24.86 -18.00
N ASP A 347 -4.96 25.44 -16.80
CA ASP A 347 -4.75 26.88 -16.65
C ASP A 347 -3.51 27.37 -17.41
N TYR A 348 -2.42 26.61 -17.39
CA TYR A 348 -1.20 26.93 -18.14
C TYR A 348 -1.39 26.84 -19.65
N ARG A 349 -2.16 25.86 -20.17
CA ARG A 349 -2.49 25.78 -21.60
C ARG A 349 -3.22 27.04 -22.04
N GLU A 350 -4.27 27.43 -21.31
CA GLU A 350 -5.07 28.62 -21.62
C GLU A 350 -4.22 29.90 -21.63
N ARG A 351 -3.27 30.04 -20.69
CA ARG A 351 -2.37 31.22 -20.64
C ARG A 351 -1.36 31.26 -21.76
N ILE A 352 -0.72 30.13 -22.07
CA ILE A 352 0.26 30.02 -23.16
C ILE A 352 -0.42 30.39 -24.49
N GLU A 353 -1.57 29.79 -24.76
CA GLU A 353 -2.35 30.09 -25.98
C GLU A 353 -2.90 31.52 -25.97
N GLY A 354 -3.30 32.04 -24.80
CA GLY A 354 -3.81 33.40 -24.62
C GLY A 354 -2.80 34.50 -24.98
N GLU A 355 -1.50 34.25 -24.77
CA GLU A 355 -0.40 35.12 -25.20
C GLU A 355 0.07 34.86 -26.64
N GLY A 356 -0.64 33.98 -27.37
CA GLY A 356 -0.34 33.64 -28.76
C GLY A 356 0.88 32.73 -28.93
N TRP A 357 1.32 32.04 -27.88
CA TRP A 357 2.38 31.03 -27.97
C TRP A 357 1.78 29.68 -28.38
N GLU A 358 2.56 28.87 -29.09
CA GLU A 358 2.14 27.53 -29.52
C GLU A 358 2.56 26.49 -28.49
N ILE A 359 1.64 25.59 -28.12
CA ILE A 359 1.95 24.38 -27.38
C ILE A 359 2.60 23.38 -28.34
N THR A 360 3.87 23.05 -28.10
CA THR A 360 4.68 22.15 -28.93
C THR A 360 4.70 20.71 -28.42
N GLY A 361 4.28 20.47 -27.17
CA GLY A 361 4.17 19.16 -26.56
C GLY A 361 3.31 19.19 -25.30
N ASP A 362 2.65 18.07 -25.01
CA ASP A 362 1.77 17.89 -23.86
C ASP A 362 1.80 16.41 -23.46
N ASP A 363 2.71 16.08 -22.55
CA ASP A 363 3.03 14.71 -22.18
C ASP A 363 2.82 14.50 -20.67
N ALA A 364 2.14 13.41 -20.32
CA ALA A 364 2.10 12.92 -18.94
C ALA A 364 3.36 12.09 -18.65
N VAL A 365 4.14 12.47 -17.64
CA VAL A 365 5.38 11.80 -17.25
C VAL A 365 5.28 11.37 -15.78
N GLY A 366 4.79 10.16 -15.55
CA GLY A 366 4.50 9.67 -14.20
C GLY A 366 3.30 10.40 -13.62
N PHE A 367 3.49 11.14 -12.53
CA PHE A 367 2.47 12.00 -11.92
C PHE A 367 2.60 13.47 -12.36
N ALA A 368 3.66 13.80 -13.09
CA ALA A 368 3.91 15.14 -13.60
C ALA A 368 3.25 15.35 -14.97
N THR A 369 2.87 16.59 -15.25
CA THR A 369 2.51 17.05 -16.59
C THR A 369 3.63 17.90 -17.17
N LEU A 370 4.02 17.64 -18.42
CA LEU A 370 5.05 18.39 -19.14
C LEU A 370 4.43 19.10 -20.35
N LEU A 371 4.41 20.43 -20.33
CA LEU A 371 3.92 21.28 -21.42
C LEU A 371 5.10 21.94 -22.12
N GLY A 372 5.36 21.60 -23.39
CA GLY A 372 6.32 22.30 -24.24
C GLY A 372 5.66 23.48 -24.95
N PHE A 373 6.34 24.61 -25.09
CA PHE A 373 5.81 25.79 -25.77
C PHE A 373 6.86 26.56 -26.57
N ALA A 374 6.42 27.33 -27.56
CA ALA A 374 7.27 28.21 -28.36
C ALA A 374 6.54 29.50 -28.79
N SER A 375 7.31 30.58 -28.98
CA SER A 375 6.87 31.83 -29.61
C SER A 375 7.74 32.12 -30.83
N ASP A 376 7.13 32.05 -32.02
CA ASP A 376 7.78 32.36 -33.29
C ASP A 376 8.23 33.83 -33.37
N ASP A 377 7.46 34.72 -32.75
CA ASP A 377 7.69 36.16 -32.82
C ASP A 377 8.85 36.63 -31.95
N ASP A 378 9.21 35.86 -30.91
CA ASP A 378 10.21 36.27 -29.93
C ASP A 378 11.45 35.38 -29.90
N GLY A 379 11.45 34.28 -30.67
CA GLY A 379 12.53 33.29 -30.62
C GLY A 379 12.65 32.64 -29.24
N ILE A 380 11.51 32.45 -28.58
CA ILE A 380 11.38 31.82 -27.27
C ILE A 380 10.94 30.38 -27.46
N GLN A 381 11.58 29.46 -26.75
CA GLN A 381 11.15 28.08 -26.61
C GLN A 381 11.30 27.65 -25.15
N GLY A 382 10.41 26.84 -24.63
CA GLY A 382 10.47 26.41 -23.25
C GLY A 382 9.55 25.24 -22.92
N GLN A 383 9.54 24.91 -21.64
CA GLN A 383 8.68 23.89 -21.06
C GLN A 383 8.23 24.30 -19.66
N VAL A 384 7.04 23.86 -19.29
CA VAL A 384 6.50 23.89 -17.92
C VAL A 384 6.36 22.44 -17.46
N GLN A 385 6.98 22.10 -16.34
CA GLN A 385 6.74 20.84 -15.64
C GLN A 385 5.91 21.12 -14.39
N LEU A 386 4.79 20.42 -14.22
CA LEU A 386 3.91 20.51 -13.06
C LEU A 386 3.90 19.15 -12.34
N ASP A 387 4.30 19.10 -11.08
CA ASP A 387 4.37 17.86 -10.29
C ASP A 387 3.91 18.11 -8.85
N ALA A 388 3.51 17.08 -8.13
CA ALA A 388 3.22 17.20 -6.69
C ALA A 388 4.52 17.56 -5.94
N PHE A 389 4.44 18.48 -4.99
CA PHE A 389 5.60 18.86 -4.19
C PHE A 389 5.89 17.78 -3.14
N SER A 390 7.15 17.32 -3.10
CA SER A 390 7.51 16.13 -2.31
C SER A 390 7.52 16.33 -0.80
N GLU A 391 7.56 17.58 -0.32
CA GLU A 391 7.54 17.87 1.12
C GLU A 391 6.13 18.17 1.64
N ASP A 392 5.18 18.53 0.75
CA ASP A 392 3.78 18.77 1.09
C ASP A 392 2.91 18.56 -0.16
N GLU A 393 2.09 17.50 -0.16
CA GLU A 393 1.20 17.12 -1.26
C GLU A 393 0.09 18.16 -1.52
N GLY A 394 -0.15 19.09 -0.59
CA GLY A 394 -1.05 20.23 -0.76
C GLY A 394 -0.55 21.27 -1.77
N PHE A 395 0.72 21.20 -2.18
CA PHE A 395 1.32 22.08 -3.16
C PHE A 395 1.72 21.33 -4.45
N THR A 396 1.60 22.03 -5.58
CA THR A 396 2.21 21.65 -6.84
C THR A 396 3.53 22.43 -7.03
N GLU A 397 4.61 21.71 -7.32
CA GLU A 397 5.86 22.29 -7.81
C GLU A 397 5.76 22.52 -9.31
N ILE A 398 5.93 23.78 -9.72
CA ILE A 398 5.97 24.18 -11.13
C ILE A 398 7.38 24.62 -11.48
N VAL A 399 7.98 23.96 -12.47
CA VAL A 399 9.31 24.29 -13.00
C VAL A 399 9.17 24.81 -14.43
N ILE A 400 9.39 26.11 -14.61
CA ILE A 400 9.40 26.77 -15.92
C ILE A 400 10.85 26.85 -16.38
N SER A 401 11.16 26.28 -17.54
CA SER A 401 12.47 26.39 -18.19
C SER A 401 12.30 26.93 -19.60
N LEU A 402 12.95 28.05 -19.93
CA LEU A 402 12.87 28.62 -21.28
C LEU A 402 14.20 29.18 -21.76
N GLN A 403 14.37 29.22 -23.07
CA GLN A 403 15.52 29.78 -23.76
C GLN A 403 15.04 30.86 -24.72
N VAL A 404 15.65 32.05 -24.61
CA VAL A 404 15.43 33.19 -25.49
C VAL A 404 16.62 33.30 -26.43
N SER A 405 16.38 33.17 -27.73
CA SER A 405 17.42 33.40 -28.73
C SER A 405 17.52 34.89 -29.04
N SER A 406 18.73 35.46 -29.04
CA SER A 406 18.89 36.84 -29.50
C SER A 406 18.69 36.87 -31.01
N ARG A 407 17.66 37.57 -31.48
CA ARG A 407 17.52 37.87 -32.92
C ARG A 407 18.80 38.55 -33.39
N SER A 408 19.47 37.94 -34.38
CA SER A 408 20.47 38.66 -35.16
C SER A 408 19.76 39.89 -35.76
N PRO A 409 20.30 41.11 -35.61
CA PRO A 409 19.74 42.27 -36.26
C PRO A 409 19.65 41.97 -37.76
N ALA A 410 18.46 42.09 -38.35
CA ALA A 410 18.28 41.90 -39.77
C ALA A 410 19.21 42.88 -40.52
N GLU A 411 20.16 42.35 -41.28
CA GLU A 411 21.07 43.13 -42.14
C GLU A 411 20.34 43.78 -43.33
#